data_AF-A0A6I2VI69-F1
#
_entry.id   AF-A0A6I2VI69-F1
#
_cell.length_a   1.000
_cell.length_b   1.000
_cell.length_c   1.000
_cell.angle_alpha   90.00
_cell.angle_beta   90.00
_cell.angle_gamma   90.00
#
_symmetry.space_group_name_H-M   'P 1'
#
loop_
_entity.id
_entity.type
_entity.pdbx_description
1 polymer ?
#
loop_
_entity_poly.entity_id
_entity_poly.type
_entity_poly.pdbx_seq_one_letter_code
_entity_poly.pdbx_strand_id
1 'polypeptide(L)'
;MKPVNLDDIRDAASLLDGVIRHTPSLSAGWIEKKYGVNVSFKCENLQRAGSFKIRGAYNRIARLSEAERARGVVAASAGNHAQGVALAAQILGIEATIFMPLGAPLPKFQATVGYGATVKFHGKTIDETLVAAFEFSEQSGAIFIHPFDHEHIVAGQGTMGLEILEQNPDVKTVVVCTGGGGLLAGTALAIKSLRPDVKVIGVQAEMAAAYPPSLAAGSPQMLPKMSTMADGIAVGKPGDVPFKIISEYVDEIRTVSEASLARALLLTLERSKLQVEPAGIAAVAAILDDPEAFEGPVVASLSGGNIDPLLLNRVLRTGLATSGRFLMVQIRLADQPGALAKLVSCVGDMGTNIIQVSHTHMNPALAISEVDVELELETRGFEHREQILNQIIAQGFEVVTHY
;
A
#
# COMPACT_ATOMS: atom_id res chain seq x y z
N MET A 1 -0.44 23.62 -19.97
CA MET A 1 -0.08 22.19 -19.97
C MET A 1 -0.94 21.48 -21.01
N LYS A 2 -0.32 20.62 -21.82
CA LYS A 2 -1.00 19.89 -22.90
C LYS A 2 -1.64 18.64 -22.27
N PRO A 3 -2.93 18.36 -22.48
CA PRO A 3 -3.53 17.18 -21.89
C PRO A 3 -2.81 15.91 -22.36
N VAL A 4 -2.47 15.04 -21.40
CA VAL A 4 -1.93 13.70 -21.68
C VAL A 4 -2.94 12.94 -22.53
N ASN A 5 -2.48 12.27 -23.59
CA ASN A 5 -3.31 11.45 -24.47
C ASN A 5 -2.70 10.05 -24.66
N LEU A 6 -3.40 9.19 -25.42
CA LEU A 6 -2.98 7.81 -25.67
C LEU A 6 -1.64 7.71 -26.40
N ASP A 7 -1.31 8.63 -27.30
CA ASP A 7 -0.04 8.59 -28.03
C ASP A 7 1.13 8.92 -27.11
N ASP A 8 0.97 9.83 -26.13
CA ASP A 8 1.98 10.06 -25.10
C ASP A 8 2.27 8.78 -24.28
N ILE A 9 1.26 7.94 -24.06
CA ILE A 9 1.40 6.64 -23.36
C ILE A 9 2.09 5.61 -24.26
N ARG A 10 1.76 5.56 -25.56
CA ARG A 10 2.44 4.68 -26.53
C ARG A 10 3.91 5.04 -26.67
N ASP A 11 4.22 6.33 -26.78
CA ASP A 11 5.59 6.82 -26.81
C ASP A 11 6.34 6.47 -25.52
N ALA A 12 5.68 6.57 -24.36
CA ALA A 12 6.26 6.14 -23.09
C ALA A 12 6.52 4.62 -23.08
N ALA A 13 5.62 3.80 -23.62
CA ALA A 13 5.81 2.35 -23.72
C ALA A 13 7.03 2.01 -24.58
N SER A 14 7.19 2.65 -25.74
CA SER A 14 8.38 2.48 -26.58
C SER A 14 9.67 2.89 -25.88
N LEU A 15 9.64 3.98 -25.11
CA LEU A 15 10.82 4.46 -24.36
C LEU A 15 11.18 3.55 -23.17
N LEU A 16 10.19 2.84 -22.62
CA LEU A 16 10.36 1.95 -21.47
C LEU A 16 10.74 0.52 -21.87
N ASP A 17 10.65 0.17 -23.15
CA ASP A 17 11.03 -1.15 -23.66
C ASP A 17 12.52 -1.45 -23.36
N GLY A 18 12.79 -2.68 -22.91
CA GLY A 18 14.11 -3.09 -22.41
C GLY A 18 14.56 -2.43 -21.09
N VAL A 19 13.86 -1.41 -20.60
CA VAL A 19 14.18 -0.73 -19.34
C VAL A 19 13.37 -1.30 -18.19
N ILE A 20 12.07 -1.44 -18.35
CA ILE A 20 11.19 -2.00 -17.31
C ILE A 20 10.91 -3.48 -17.59
N ARG A 21 10.44 -4.20 -16.56
CA ARG A 21 9.91 -5.55 -16.75
C ARG A 21 8.50 -5.46 -17.32
N HIS A 22 8.19 -6.31 -18.28
CA HIS A 22 6.81 -6.65 -18.60
C HIS A 22 6.27 -7.52 -17.45
N THR A 23 5.59 -6.92 -16.49
CA THR A 23 5.19 -7.60 -15.25
C THR A 23 4.08 -8.62 -15.54
N PRO A 24 4.06 -9.78 -14.87
CA PRO A 24 3.06 -10.79 -15.14
C PRO A 24 1.66 -10.35 -14.69
N SER A 25 0.65 -10.87 -15.38
CA SER A 25 -0.72 -10.91 -14.89
C SER A 25 -1.00 -12.31 -14.35
N LEU A 26 -1.15 -12.45 -13.02
CA LEU A 26 -1.27 -13.74 -12.36
C LEU A 26 -2.71 -13.99 -11.91
N SER A 27 -3.26 -15.16 -12.20
CA SER A 27 -4.59 -15.54 -11.72
C SER A 27 -4.65 -15.60 -10.18
N ALA A 28 -5.72 -15.06 -9.62
CA ALA A 28 -6.08 -15.14 -8.22
C ALA A 28 -7.22 -16.15 -8.02
N GLY A 29 -7.09 -17.37 -8.55
CA GLY A 29 -8.16 -18.38 -8.54
C GLY A 29 -8.71 -18.76 -7.16
N TRP A 30 -8.03 -18.40 -6.07
CA TRP A 30 -8.58 -18.53 -4.71
C TRP A 30 -9.72 -17.54 -4.41
N ILE A 31 -9.73 -16.37 -5.07
CA ILE A 31 -10.83 -15.40 -5.00
C ILE A 31 -12.02 -15.97 -5.78
N GLU A 32 -11.80 -16.42 -7.01
CA GLU A 32 -12.85 -17.02 -7.84
C GLU A 32 -13.48 -18.24 -7.15
N LYS A 33 -12.66 -19.15 -6.62
CA LYS A 33 -13.16 -20.34 -5.90
C LYS A 33 -14.00 -20.00 -4.68
N LYS A 34 -13.72 -18.89 -4.00
CA LYS A 34 -14.39 -18.51 -2.76
C LYS A 34 -15.58 -17.57 -2.97
N TYR A 35 -15.50 -16.69 -3.97
CA TYR A 35 -16.41 -15.57 -4.17
C TYR A 35 -17.05 -15.54 -5.56
N GLY A 36 -16.69 -16.45 -6.46
CA GLY A 36 -17.25 -16.52 -7.82
C GLY A 36 -16.73 -15.47 -8.80
N VAL A 37 -15.80 -14.61 -8.38
CA VAL A 37 -15.26 -13.53 -9.21
C VAL A 37 -13.91 -13.94 -9.80
N ASN A 38 -13.81 -14.01 -11.13
CA ASN A 38 -12.53 -14.23 -11.81
C ASN A 38 -11.66 -12.98 -11.67
N VAL A 39 -10.59 -13.09 -10.89
CA VAL A 39 -9.64 -12.01 -10.61
C VAL A 39 -8.24 -12.42 -11.06
N SER A 40 -7.54 -11.50 -11.72
CA SER A 40 -6.10 -11.57 -11.92
C SER A 40 -5.39 -10.36 -11.30
N PHE A 41 -4.11 -10.52 -11.02
CA PHE A 41 -3.25 -9.50 -10.41
C PHE A 41 -2.28 -8.96 -11.44
N LYS A 42 -2.24 -7.64 -11.63
CA LYS A 42 -1.16 -6.97 -12.34
C LYS A 42 -0.01 -6.70 -11.36
N CYS A 43 1.05 -7.50 -11.46
CA CYS A 43 2.09 -7.62 -10.41
C CYS A 43 3.19 -6.56 -10.50
N GLU A 44 2.86 -5.28 -10.32
CA GLU A 44 3.85 -4.19 -10.27
C GLU A 44 4.78 -4.25 -9.03
N ASN A 45 4.42 -5.02 -8.00
CA ASN A 45 5.31 -5.38 -6.90
C ASN A 45 6.56 -6.16 -7.38
N LEU A 46 6.51 -6.79 -8.55
CA LEU A 46 7.63 -7.48 -9.19
C LEU A 46 8.39 -6.60 -10.19
N GLN A 47 8.04 -5.33 -10.33
CA GLN A 47 8.75 -4.39 -11.19
C GLN A 47 10.16 -4.08 -10.61
N ARG A 48 11.04 -3.51 -11.44
CA ARG A 48 12.33 -2.97 -10.95
C ARG A 48 12.08 -1.93 -9.85
N ALA A 49 12.95 -1.90 -8.85
CA ALA A 49 12.76 -1.13 -7.61
C ALA A 49 11.46 -1.47 -6.84
N GLY A 50 10.85 -2.63 -7.09
CA GLY A 50 9.75 -3.19 -6.30
C GLY A 50 8.39 -2.50 -6.43
N SER A 51 8.21 -1.62 -7.42
CA SER A 51 6.92 -0.94 -7.65
C SER A 51 6.81 -0.34 -9.06
N PHE A 52 5.61 0.12 -9.42
CA PHE A 52 5.33 0.77 -10.71
C PHE A 52 6.11 2.08 -10.95
N LYS A 53 6.66 2.72 -9.91
CA LYS A 53 7.17 4.10 -9.96
C LYS A 53 8.26 4.32 -11.01
N ILE A 54 9.04 3.28 -11.33
CA ILE A 54 10.09 3.34 -12.35
C ILE A 54 9.54 3.73 -13.74
N ARG A 55 8.29 3.37 -14.06
CA ARG A 55 7.69 3.66 -15.38
C ARG A 55 7.62 5.16 -15.63
N GLY A 56 6.91 5.90 -14.77
CA GLY A 56 6.84 7.35 -14.88
C GLY A 56 8.18 8.04 -14.63
N ALA A 57 8.94 7.61 -13.61
CA ALA A 57 10.22 8.24 -13.28
C ALA A 57 11.19 8.20 -14.47
N TYR A 58 11.37 7.03 -15.07
CA TYR A 58 12.21 6.89 -16.25
C TYR A 58 11.68 7.68 -17.43
N ASN A 59 10.37 7.61 -17.74
CA ASN A 59 9.79 8.38 -18.85
C ASN A 59 10.02 9.90 -18.68
N ARG A 60 9.92 10.43 -17.46
CA ARG A 60 10.17 11.85 -17.20
C ARG A 60 11.64 12.22 -17.37
N ILE A 61 12.55 11.41 -16.81
CA ILE A 61 13.98 11.72 -16.75
C ILE A 61 14.65 11.50 -18.12
N ALA A 62 14.24 10.46 -18.87
CA ALA A 62 14.75 10.20 -20.21
C ALA A 62 14.38 11.30 -21.21
N ARG A 63 13.33 12.09 -20.93
CA ARG A 63 12.91 13.24 -21.76
C ARG A 63 13.57 14.57 -21.38
N LEU A 64 14.49 14.57 -20.41
CA LEU A 64 15.29 15.75 -20.11
C LEU A 64 16.28 16.03 -21.24
N SER A 65 16.41 17.31 -21.60
CA SER A 65 17.46 17.81 -22.49
C SER A 65 18.85 17.60 -21.87
N GLU A 66 19.91 17.63 -22.68
CA GLU A 66 21.29 17.49 -22.18
C GLU A 66 21.63 18.54 -21.12
N ALA A 67 21.19 19.79 -21.31
CA ALA A 67 21.38 20.87 -20.34
C ALA A 67 20.64 20.61 -19.01
N GLU A 68 19.44 20.02 -19.05
CA GLU A 68 18.73 19.60 -17.85
C GLU A 68 19.40 18.42 -17.16
N ARG A 69 19.84 17.41 -17.93
CA ARG A 69 20.54 16.22 -17.41
C ARG A 69 21.84 16.61 -16.71
N ALA A 70 22.59 17.56 -17.26
CA ALA A 70 23.83 18.06 -16.68
C ALA A 70 23.64 18.74 -15.31
N ARG A 71 22.43 19.22 -14.99
CA ARG A 71 22.08 19.79 -13.68
C ARG A 71 21.62 18.74 -12.66
N GLY A 72 21.45 17.49 -13.08
CA GLY A 72 20.94 16.43 -12.23
C GLY A 72 19.44 16.53 -11.95
N VAL A 73 18.93 15.59 -11.14
CA VAL A 73 17.53 15.52 -10.73
C VAL A 73 17.41 15.51 -9.22
N VAL A 74 16.28 16.04 -8.73
CA VAL A 74 15.94 16.04 -7.31
C VAL A 74 14.52 15.51 -7.10
N ALA A 75 14.31 14.74 -6.03
CA ALA A 75 12.98 14.32 -5.61
C ALA A 75 12.89 14.26 -4.09
N ALA A 76 11.66 14.30 -3.55
CA ALA A 76 11.39 14.01 -2.14
C ALA A 76 10.48 12.79 -2.03
N SER A 77 10.92 11.78 -1.29
CA SER A 77 10.13 10.60 -0.96
C SER A 77 10.90 9.71 0.02
N ALA A 78 10.21 9.13 1.00
CA ALA A 78 10.78 8.10 1.86
C ALA A 78 10.64 6.67 1.29
N GLY A 79 10.19 6.50 0.03
CA GLY A 79 9.84 5.17 -0.49
C GLY A 79 9.88 5.00 -2.00
N ASN A 80 8.82 4.45 -2.58
CA ASN A 80 8.84 3.92 -3.95
C ASN A 80 9.25 4.94 -5.01
N HIS A 81 8.86 6.21 -4.84
CA HIS A 81 9.25 7.25 -5.79
C HIS A 81 10.74 7.55 -5.72
N ALA A 82 11.33 7.62 -4.52
CA ALA A 82 12.77 7.79 -4.35
C ALA A 82 13.56 6.69 -5.07
N GLN A 83 13.16 5.43 -4.88
CA GLN A 83 13.83 4.30 -5.53
C GLN A 83 13.61 4.31 -7.05
N GLY A 84 12.41 4.67 -7.52
CA GLY A 84 12.11 4.81 -8.95
C GLY A 84 12.95 5.89 -9.64
N VAL A 85 13.10 7.06 -9.00
CA VAL A 85 13.94 8.16 -9.49
C VAL A 85 15.41 7.79 -9.44
N ALA A 86 15.89 7.23 -8.32
CA ALA A 86 17.29 6.83 -8.16
C ALA A 86 17.69 5.79 -9.20
N LEU A 87 16.88 4.75 -9.40
CA LEU A 87 17.13 3.72 -10.40
C LEU A 87 17.07 4.30 -11.84
N ALA A 88 16.09 5.14 -12.15
CA ALA A 88 16.00 5.78 -13.46
C ALA A 88 17.23 6.64 -13.78
N ALA A 89 17.65 7.46 -12.81
CA ALA A 89 18.82 8.31 -12.94
C ALA A 89 20.11 7.48 -13.09
N GLN A 90 20.24 6.38 -12.34
CA GLN A 90 21.36 5.44 -12.47
C GLN A 90 21.47 4.88 -13.89
N ILE A 91 20.36 4.40 -14.46
CA ILE A 91 20.33 3.82 -15.81
C ILE A 91 20.73 4.87 -16.86
N LEU A 92 20.35 6.13 -16.65
CA LEU A 92 20.59 7.22 -17.59
C LEU A 92 21.93 7.96 -17.34
N GLY A 93 22.69 7.57 -16.32
CA GLY A 93 23.94 8.22 -15.94
C GLY A 93 23.77 9.67 -15.45
N ILE A 94 22.66 9.95 -14.76
CA ILE A 94 22.32 11.29 -14.24
C ILE A 94 22.46 11.30 -12.73
N GLU A 95 23.00 12.39 -12.17
CA GLU A 95 23.06 12.57 -10.71
C GLU A 95 21.65 12.75 -10.12
N ALA A 96 21.35 12.00 -9.07
CA ALA A 96 20.09 12.10 -8.34
C ALA A 96 20.32 12.49 -6.87
N THR A 97 19.65 13.55 -6.43
CA THR A 97 19.54 13.93 -5.02
C THR A 97 18.14 13.61 -4.49
N ILE A 98 18.05 12.84 -3.41
CA ILE A 98 16.77 12.42 -2.83
C ILE A 98 16.64 12.97 -1.42
N PHE A 99 15.59 13.74 -1.17
CA PHE A 99 15.23 14.21 0.16
C PHE A 99 14.34 13.19 0.87
N MET A 100 14.76 12.79 2.07
CA MET A 100 14.06 11.84 2.93
C MET A 100 13.82 12.42 4.32
N PRO A 101 12.72 12.09 4.99
CA PRO A 101 12.51 12.48 6.39
C PRO A 101 13.49 11.73 7.29
N LEU A 102 13.84 12.32 8.44
CA LEU A 102 14.80 11.73 9.39
C LEU A 102 14.42 10.31 9.88
N GLY A 103 13.12 9.98 9.87
CA GLY A 103 12.60 8.67 10.27
C GLY A 103 12.36 7.69 9.12
N ALA A 104 12.93 7.91 7.92
CA ALA A 104 12.71 7.04 6.78
C ALA A 104 13.15 5.58 7.08
N PRO A 105 12.37 4.56 6.68
CA PRO A 105 12.71 3.16 6.95
C PRO A 105 14.07 2.79 6.34
N LEU A 106 14.91 2.12 7.15
CA LEU A 106 16.27 1.74 6.78
C LEU A 106 16.35 0.98 5.44
N PRO A 107 15.47 0.00 5.13
CA PRO A 107 15.50 -0.68 3.83
C PRO A 107 15.28 0.26 2.64
N LYS A 108 14.40 1.27 2.80
CA LYS A 108 14.07 2.23 1.73
C LYS A 108 15.23 3.20 1.49
N PHE A 109 15.91 3.61 2.56
CA PHE A 109 17.15 4.39 2.49
C PHE A 109 18.27 3.60 1.79
N GLN A 110 18.57 2.39 2.27
CA GLN A 110 19.65 1.56 1.73
C GLN A 110 19.43 1.22 0.26
N ALA A 111 18.21 0.91 -0.16
CA ALA A 111 17.88 0.67 -1.57
C ALA A 111 18.15 1.93 -2.43
N THR A 112 17.77 3.11 -1.95
CA THR A 112 17.96 4.37 -2.69
C THR A 112 19.45 4.71 -2.86
N VAL A 113 20.25 4.55 -1.80
CA VAL A 113 21.72 4.70 -1.88
C VAL A 113 22.35 3.62 -2.76
N GLY A 114 21.84 2.38 -2.69
CA GLY A 114 22.29 1.26 -3.53
C GLY A 114 22.10 1.49 -5.03
N TYR A 115 21.14 2.35 -5.42
CA TYR A 115 20.97 2.83 -6.80
C TYR A 115 21.87 4.02 -7.15
N GLY A 116 22.74 4.47 -6.25
CA GLY A 116 23.72 5.53 -6.50
C GLY A 116 23.21 6.96 -6.29
N ALA A 117 22.02 7.13 -5.69
CA ALA A 117 21.52 8.46 -5.38
C ALA A 117 22.15 9.04 -4.11
N THR A 118 22.36 10.36 -4.10
CA THR A 118 22.73 11.11 -2.91
C THR A 118 21.48 11.35 -2.06
N VAL A 119 21.45 10.86 -0.82
CA VAL A 119 20.32 11.08 0.09
C VAL A 119 20.61 12.23 1.05
N LYS A 120 19.67 13.17 1.16
CA LYS A 120 19.68 14.26 2.14
C LYS A 120 18.51 14.09 3.11
N PHE A 121 18.82 13.95 4.40
CA PHE A 121 17.77 13.92 5.41
C PHE A 121 17.32 15.34 5.76
N HIS A 122 16.01 15.59 5.73
CA HIS A 122 15.43 16.87 6.11
C HIS A 122 14.04 16.67 6.69
N GLY A 123 13.70 17.41 7.75
CA GLY A 123 12.35 17.40 8.31
C GLY A 123 11.91 16.09 8.95
N LYS A 124 10.73 16.15 9.56
CA LYS A 124 10.05 15.01 10.20
C LYS A 124 8.96 14.41 9.32
N THR A 125 8.42 15.19 8.40
CA THR A 125 7.29 14.84 7.53
C THR A 125 7.70 14.85 6.06
N ILE A 126 6.90 14.20 5.20
CA ILE A 126 7.11 14.23 3.75
C ILE A 126 6.84 15.63 3.19
N ASP A 127 5.93 16.41 3.79
CA ASP A 127 5.65 17.77 3.34
C ASP A 127 6.87 18.69 3.56
N GLU A 128 7.54 18.57 4.72
CA GLU A 128 8.80 19.28 4.98
C GLU A 128 9.92 18.86 3.99
N THR A 129 10.00 17.57 3.63
CA THR A 129 11.02 17.11 2.66
C THR A 129 10.73 17.60 1.25
N LEU A 130 9.46 17.70 0.86
CA LEU A 130 9.03 18.25 -0.42
C LEU A 130 9.46 19.72 -0.53
N VAL A 131 9.19 20.54 0.49
CA VAL A 131 9.62 21.94 0.52
C VAL A 131 11.15 22.05 0.35
N ALA A 132 11.92 21.29 1.12
CA ALA A 132 13.39 21.31 1.02
C ALA A 132 13.91 20.85 -0.36
N ALA A 133 13.26 19.87 -0.99
CA ALA A 133 13.62 19.42 -2.33
C ALA A 133 13.31 20.47 -3.40
N PHE A 134 12.20 21.20 -3.27
CA PHE A 134 11.87 22.31 -4.15
C PHE A 134 12.86 23.46 -3.99
N GLU A 135 13.19 23.86 -2.76
CA GLU A 135 14.21 24.89 -2.50
C GLU A 135 15.57 24.50 -3.06
N PHE A 136 15.97 23.23 -2.93
CA PHE A 136 17.20 22.73 -3.54
C PHE A 136 17.16 22.77 -5.07
N SER A 137 16.00 22.44 -5.67
CA SER A 137 15.79 22.53 -7.13
C SER A 137 16.01 23.96 -7.63
N GLU A 138 15.42 24.95 -6.96
CA GLU A 138 15.57 26.37 -7.29
C GLU A 138 17.02 26.86 -7.15
N GLN A 139 17.73 26.41 -6.12
CA GLN A 139 19.11 26.84 -5.84
C GLN A 139 20.15 26.19 -6.76
N SER A 140 20.01 24.89 -7.02
CA SER A 140 20.99 24.11 -7.80
C SER A 140 20.68 24.07 -9.29
N GLY A 141 19.44 24.37 -9.67
CA GLY A 141 18.94 24.14 -11.03
C GLY A 141 18.66 22.67 -11.35
N ALA A 142 18.82 21.75 -10.39
CA ALA A 142 18.46 20.34 -10.55
C ALA A 142 16.96 20.21 -10.81
N ILE A 143 16.57 19.26 -11.67
CA ILE A 143 15.17 19.13 -12.08
C ILE A 143 14.36 18.37 -11.04
N PHE A 144 13.34 19.02 -10.48
CA PHE A 144 12.41 18.36 -9.58
C PHE A 144 11.55 17.32 -10.30
N ILE A 145 11.60 16.07 -9.84
CA ILE A 145 10.82 14.96 -10.38
C ILE A 145 9.64 14.69 -9.46
N HIS A 146 8.45 15.19 -9.84
CA HIS A 146 7.24 15.01 -9.05
C HIS A 146 6.82 13.53 -8.96
N PRO A 147 6.35 13.03 -7.80
CA PRO A 147 5.90 11.65 -7.64
C PRO A 147 4.67 11.21 -8.44
N PHE A 148 3.90 12.12 -9.03
CA PHE A 148 2.64 11.81 -9.72
C PHE A 148 2.10 12.97 -10.58
N ASP A 149 2.25 14.22 -10.15
CA ASP A 149 1.61 15.38 -10.77
C ASP A 149 2.45 15.98 -11.92
N HIS A 150 2.61 15.19 -12.98
CA HIS A 150 3.31 15.62 -14.19
C HIS A 150 2.88 14.76 -15.37
N GLU A 151 2.69 15.38 -16.55
CA GLU A 151 2.24 14.73 -17.79
C GLU A 151 3.07 13.47 -18.14
N HIS A 152 4.40 13.59 -18.24
CA HIS A 152 5.28 12.43 -18.48
C HIS A 152 5.23 11.35 -17.38
N ILE A 153 5.02 11.72 -16.11
CA ILE A 153 4.89 10.72 -15.04
C ILE A 153 3.61 9.91 -15.29
N VAL A 154 2.47 10.59 -15.49
CA VAL A 154 1.17 9.98 -15.77
C VAL A 154 1.22 9.11 -17.03
N ALA A 155 1.78 9.62 -18.12
CA ALA A 155 1.94 8.87 -19.37
C ALA A 155 2.76 7.58 -19.17
N GLY A 156 3.86 7.66 -18.42
CA GLY A 156 4.67 6.50 -18.10
C GLY A 156 3.90 5.48 -17.26
N GLN A 157 3.10 5.91 -16.28
CA GLN A 157 2.29 4.96 -15.51
C GLN A 157 1.19 4.32 -16.36
N GLY A 158 0.66 5.03 -17.36
CA GLY A 158 -0.38 4.52 -18.26
C GLY A 158 0.05 3.33 -19.10
N THR A 159 1.34 3.07 -19.23
CA THR A 159 1.85 1.84 -19.87
C THR A 159 1.35 0.57 -19.18
N MET A 160 1.06 0.63 -17.86
CA MET A 160 0.41 -0.49 -17.18
C MET A 160 -0.97 -0.80 -17.77
N GLY A 161 -1.74 0.21 -18.17
CA GLY A 161 -3.05 0.02 -18.81
C GLY A 161 -2.96 -0.66 -20.17
N LEU A 162 -1.92 -0.35 -20.96
CA LEU A 162 -1.66 -1.05 -22.23
C LEU A 162 -1.36 -2.54 -21.97
N GLU A 163 -0.44 -2.83 -21.04
CA GLU A 163 -0.08 -4.21 -20.69
C GLU A 163 -1.28 -4.99 -20.12
N ILE A 164 -2.16 -4.34 -19.34
CA ILE A 164 -3.37 -4.99 -18.81
C ILE A 164 -4.28 -5.44 -19.95
N LEU A 165 -4.55 -4.58 -20.93
CA LEU A 165 -5.41 -4.90 -22.07
C LEU A 165 -4.80 -5.97 -22.97
N GLU A 166 -3.47 -5.96 -23.16
CA GLU A 166 -2.75 -7.00 -23.90
C GLU A 166 -2.83 -8.35 -23.20
N GLN A 167 -2.59 -8.38 -21.89
CA GLN A 167 -2.54 -9.62 -21.10
C GLN A 167 -3.93 -10.17 -20.73
N ASN A 168 -4.96 -9.32 -20.71
CA ASN A 168 -6.32 -9.66 -20.30
C ASN A 168 -7.34 -9.04 -21.28
N PRO A 169 -7.44 -9.55 -22.53
CA PRO A 169 -8.28 -8.94 -23.56
C PRO A 169 -9.77 -8.91 -23.21
N ASP A 170 -10.24 -9.86 -22.39
CA ASP A 170 -11.64 -9.98 -21.98
C ASP A 170 -11.96 -9.23 -20.67
N VAL A 171 -11.03 -8.45 -20.11
CA VAL A 171 -11.23 -7.70 -18.86
C VAL A 171 -12.49 -6.82 -18.93
N LYS A 172 -13.23 -6.77 -17.83
CA LYS A 172 -14.42 -5.93 -17.65
C LYS A 172 -14.22 -4.85 -16.60
N THR A 173 -13.42 -5.13 -15.57
CA THR A 173 -13.11 -4.16 -14.52
C THR A 173 -11.63 -4.16 -14.18
N VAL A 174 -11.04 -2.97 -14.03
CA VAL A 174 -9.66 -2.77 -13.56
C VAL A 174 -9.68 -1.93 -12.29
N VAL A 175 -9.10 -2.47 -11.22
CA VAL A 175 -9.08 -1.86 -9.88
C VAL A 175 -7.66 -1.43 -9.54
N VAL A 176 -7.46 -0.15 -9.24
CA VAL A 176 -6.14 0.48 -9.16
C VAL A 176 -5.90 1.17 -7.81
N CYS A 177 -4.79 0.84 -7.15
CA CYS A 177 -4.37 1.51 -5.91
C CYS A 177 -4.08 3.01 -6.17
N THR A 178 -4.63 3.89 -5.34
CA THR A 178 -4.70 5.33 -5.62
C THR A 178 -4.22 6.19 -4.45
N GLY A 179 -3.04 6.80 -4.64
CA GLY A 179 -2.53 7.89 -3.79
C GLY A 179 -2.84 9.24 -4.43
N GLY A 180 -1.81 9.95 -4.91
CA GLY A 180 -1.96 11.20 -5.68
C GLY A 180 -2.49 11.05 -7.11
N GLY A 181 -2.89 9.84 -7.50
CA GLY A 181 -3.62 9.56 -8.74
C GLY A 181 -2.82 9.33 -10.02
N GLY A 182 -1.51 9.52 -10.04
CA GLY A 182 -0.72 9.34 -11.28
C GLY A 182 -0.84 7.96 -11.94
N LEU A 183 -0.87 6.88 -11.14
CA LEU A 183 -1.09 5.52 -11.64
C LEU A 183 -2.51 5.33 -12.19
N LEU A 184 -3.52 5.71 -11.41
CA LEU A 184 -4.93 5.61 -11.78
C LEU A 184 -5.23 6.41 -13.04
N ALA A 185 -4.81 7.68 -13.10
CA ALA A 185 -5.02 8.55 -14.25
C ALA A 185 -4.44 7.97 -15.53
N GLY A 186 -3.15 7.57 -15.50
CA GLY A 186 -2.50 7.01 -16.69
C GLY A 186 -3.16 5.70 -17.14
N THR A 187 -3.50 4.83 -16.19
CA THR A 187 -4.13 3.54 -16.46
C THR A 187 -5.54 3.73 -17.04
N ALA A 188 -6.34 4.61 -16.43
CA ALA A 188 -7.69 4.93 -16.89
C ALA A 188 -7.67 5.52 -18.30
N LEU A 189 -6.76 6.47 -18.58
CA LEU A 189 -6.61 7.07 -19.89
C LEU A 189 -6.26 6.01 -20.96
N ALA A 190 -5.29 5.14 -20.71
CA ALA A 190 -4.92 4.08 -21.63
C ALA A 190 -6.10 3.13 -21.92
N ILE A 191 -6.76 2.67 -20.85
CA ILE A 191 -7.86 1.72 -20.95
C ILE A 191 -9.05 2.34 -21.66
N LYS A 192 -9.55 3.49 -21.20
CA LYS A 192 -10.75 4.11 -21.76
C LYS A 192 -10.57 4.58 -23.21
N SER A 193 -9.34 4.93 -23.60
CA SER A 193 -9.04 5.29 -25.00
C SER A 193 -9.14 4.09 -25.96
N LEU A 194 -8.90 2.87 -25.48
CA LEU A 194 -8.88 1.64 -26.30
C LEU A 194 -10.14 0.78 -26.12
N ARG A 195 -10.67 0.77 -24.90
CA ARG A 195 -11.77 -0.07 -24.40
C ARG A 195 -12.63 0.75 -23.43
N PRO A 196 -13.43 1.70 -23.95
CA PRO A 196 -14.29 2.56 -23.11
C PRO A 196 -15.35 1.77 -22.32
N ASP A 197 -15.65 0.54 -22.72
CA ASP A 197 -16.56 -0.38 -22.04
C ASP A 197 -16.00 -0.94 -20.72
N VAL A 198 -14.68 -0.91 -20.52
CA VAL A 198 -14.03 -1.44 -19.30
C VAL A 198 -14.18 -0.43 -18.17
N LYS A 199 -14.64 -0.89 -16.99
CA LYS A 199 -14.70 -0.08 -15.78
C LYS A 199 -13.31 0.08 -15.16
N VAL A 200 -12.97 1.28 -14.74
CA VAL A 200 -11.72 1.60 -14.03
C VAL A 200 -12.08 2.22 -12.68
N ILE A 201 -11.66 1.54 -11.60
CA ILE A 201 -12.00 1.90 -10.22
C ILE A 201 -10.73 2.22 -9.46
N GLY A 202 -10.66 3.40 -8.85
CA GLY A 202 -9.58 3.76 -7.94
C GLY A 202 -9.87 3.33 -6.50
N VAL A 203 -8.85 2.94 -5.74
CA VAL A 203 -9.01 2.59 -4.32
C VAL A 203 -8.02 3.34 -3.44
N GLN A 204 -8.54 4.00 -2.39
CA GLN A 204 -7.75 4.69 -1.37
C GLN A 204 -7.89 4.06 0.01
N ALA A 205 -6.92 4.28 0.89
CA ALA A 205 -7.11 4.05 2.31
C ALA A 205 -8.10 5.10 2.84
N GLU A 206 -9.12 4.66 3.60
CA GLU A 206 -10.22 5.50 4.07
C GLU A 206 -9.74 6.78 4.78
N MET A 207 -8.80 6.62 5.70
CA MET A 207 -8.23 7.71 6.49
C MET A 207 -7.15 8.54 5.76
N ALA A 208 -7.00 8.33 4.45
CA ALA A 208 -6.18 9.14 3.53
C ALA A 208 -6.86 9.34 2.16
N ALA A 209 -8.20 9.26 2.11
CA ALA A 209 -8.97 9.30 0.88
C ALA A 209 -9.25 10.74 0.40
N ALA A 210 -8.30 11.35 -0.30
CA ALA A 210 -8.40 12.72 -0.76
C ALA A 210 -9.26 12.91 -2.04
N TYR A 211 -9.47 11.86 -2.85
CA TYR A 211 -10.23 11.94 -4.09
C TYR A 211 -11.74 12.11 -3.89
N PRO A 212 -12.43 11.35 -3.02
CA PRO A 212 -13.87 11.52 -2.82
C PRO A 212 -14.29 12.98 -2.51
N PRO A 213 -13.71 13.68 -1.52
CA PRO A 213 -14.07 15.09 -1.29
C PRO A 213 -13.63 16.01 -2.44
N SER A 214 -12.54 15.70 -3.14
CA SER A 214 -12.08 16.49 -4.29
C SER A 214 -13.00 16.40 -5.50
N LEU A 215 -13.51 15.20 -5.80
CA LEU A 215 -14.46 14.98 -6.89
C LEU A 215 -15.79 15.67 -6.57
N ALA A 216 -16.28 15.58 -5.32
CA ALA A 216 -17.48 16.28 -4.90
C ALA A 216 -17.35 17.81 -5.00
N ALA A 217 -16.16 18.36 -4.74
CA ALA A 217 -15.86 19.78 -4.87
C ALA A 217 -15.49 20.23 -6.30
N GLY A 218 -15.35 19.29 -7.25
CA GLY A 218 -14.90 19.56 -8.62
C GLY A 218 -13.45 20.08 -8.73
N SER A 219 -12.66 20.01 -7.67
CA SER A 219 -11.27 20.48 -7.64
C SER A 219 -10.46 19.80 -6.53
N PRO A 220 -9.11 19.66 -6.66
CA PRO A 220 -8.27 19.05 -5.64
C PRO A 220 -8.37 19.73 -4.27
N GLN A 221 -8.86 18.98 -3.28
CA GLN A 221 -8.97 19.40 -1.88
C GLN A 221 -7.84 18.82 -1.04
N MET A 222 -7.34 19.62 -0.10
CA MET A 222 -6.38 19.17 0.90
C MET A 222 -7.13 18.53 2.08
N LEU A 223 -6.73 17.33 2.48
CA LEU A 223 -7.19 16.70 3.70
C LEU A 223 -6.60 17.40 4.93
N PRO A 224 -7.40 17.63 5.99
CA PRO A 224 -6.89 18.28 7.20
C PRO A 224 -5.93 17.39 7.99
N LYS A 225 -6.09 16.06 7.89
CA LYS A 225 -5.27 15.06 8.54
C LYS A 225 -5.35 13.74 7.77
N MET A 226 -4.28 12.95 7.87
CA MET A 226 -4.26 11.58 7.37
C MET A 226 -3.66 10.64 8.41
N SER A 227 -4.10 9.37 8.41
CA SER A 227 -3.50 8.33 9.22
C SER A 227 -3.74 6.96 8.58
N THR A 228 -2.69 6.32 8.07
CA THR A 228 -2.79 5.00 7.45
C THR A 228 -1.45 4.29 7.46
N MET A 229 -1.45 2.95 7.54
CA MET A 229 -0.27 2.12 7.29
C MET A 229 0.17 2.13 5.81
N ALA A 230 -0.71 2.54 4.91
CA ALA A 230 -0.50 2.55 3.47
C ALA A 230 0.23 3.82 3.00
N ASP A 231 1.48 3.96 3.41
CA ASP A 231 2.34 5.13 3.17
C ASP A 231 2.42 5.56 1.70
N GLY A 232 2.46 4.61 0.76
CA GLY A 232 2.49 4.87 -0.68
C GLY A 232 1.24 5.53 -1.27
N ILE A 233 0.11 5.49 -0.56
CA ILE A 233 -1.15 6.16 -0.94
C ILE A 233 -1.61 7.22 0.08
N ALA A 234 -0.80 7.51 1.10
CA ALA A 234 -1.04 8.57 2.08
C ALA A 234 -0.76 9.96 1.48
N VAL A 235 -1.63 10.43 0.58
CA VAL A 235 -1.47 11.69 -0.15
C VAL A 235 -2.60 12.65 0.18
N GLY A 236 -2.24 13.80 0.78
CA GLY A 236 -3.20 14.74 1.36
C GLY A 236 -3.99 15.55 0.34
N LYS A 237 -3.48 15.69 -0.88
CA LYS A 237 -4.14 16.42 -1.97
C LYS A 237 -3.88 15.74 -3.32
N PRO A 238 -4.91 15.49 -4.14
CA PRO A 238 -4.72 15.04 -5.52
C PRO A 238 -3.83 15.99 -6.33
N GLY A 239 -3.08 15.45 -7.30
CA GLY A 239 -2.37 16.28 -8.27
C GLY A 239 -3.34 16.89 -9.30
N ASP A 240 -2.99 18.04 -9.86
CA ASP A 240 -3.83 18.74 -10.84
C ASP A 240 -3.94 17.96 -12.16
N VAL A 241 -2.83 17.42 -12.66
CA VAL A 241 -2.79 16.61 -13.88
C VAL A 241 -3.63 15.33 -13.73
N PRO A 242 -3.40 14.46 -12.72
CA PRO A 242 -4.20 13.26 -12.56
C PRO A 242 -5.66 13.57 -12.21
N PHE A 243 -5.96 14.63 -11.46
CA PHE A 243 -7.35 14.98 -11.11
C PHE A 243 -8.20 15.19 -12.36
N LYS A 244 -7.72 15.98 -13.32
CA LYS A 244 -8.44 16.24 -14.57
C LYS A 244 -8.79 14.95 -15.33
N ILE A 245 -7.83 14.04 -15.44
CA ILE A 245 -8.02 12.76 -16.15
C ILE A 245 -8.97 11.86 -15.35
N ILE A 246 -8.80 11.79 -14.03
CA ILE A 246 -9.63 10.93 -13.16
C ILE A 246 -11.09 11.39 -13.18
N SER A 247 -11.36 12.70 -13.13
CA SER A 247 -12.72 13.23 -13.21
C SER A 247 -13.44 12.93 -14.52
N GLU A 248 -12.70 12.60 -15.59
CA GLU A 248 -13.24 12.32 -16.92
C GLU A 248 -13.34 10.81 -17.21
N TYR A 249 -12.34 10.03 -16.82
CA TYR A 249 -12.17 8.64 -17.27
C TYR A 249 -12.39 7.56 -16.19
N VAL A 250 -12.42 7.92 -14.91
CA VAL A 250 -12.57 6.94 -13.82
C VAL A 250 -14.03 6.80 -13.43
N ASP A 251 -14.52 5.57 -13.35
CA ASP A 251 -15.93 5.28 -13.09
C ASP A 251 -16.29 5.43 -11.60
N GLU A 252 -15.37 5.06 -10.70
CA GLU A 252 -15.62 5.06 -9.25
C GLU A 252 -14.31 5.19 -8.45
N ILE A 253 -14.39 5.81 -7.26
CA ILE A 253 -13.35 5.74 -6.22
C ILE A 253 -13.93 5.07 -4.97
N ARG A 254 -13.33 3.95 -4.56
CA ARG A 254 -13.65 3.25 -3.31
C ARG A 254 -12.63 3.53 -2.22
N THR A 255 -13.03 3.31 -0.98
CA THR A 255 -12.17 3.37 0.20
C THR A 255 -12.14 2.04 0.94
N VAL A 256 -11.01 1.75 1.58
CA VAL A 256 -10.83 0.53 2.38
C VAL A 256 -10.22 0.87 3.75
N SER A 257 -10.62 0.10 4.76
CA SER A 257 -10.14 0.27 6.13
C SER A 257 -8.75 -0.33 6.33
N GLU A 258 -8.07 0.07 7.41
CA GLU A 258 -6.79 -0.54 7.83
C GLU A 258 -6.91 -2.06 8.05
N ALA A 259 -8.06 -2.52 8.57
CA ALA A 259 -8.33 -3.94 8.78
C ALA A 259 -8.48 -4.69 7.45
N SER A 260 -9.18 -4.09 6.47
CA SER A 260 -9.32 -4.62 5.11
C SER A 260 -7.97 -4.76 4.40
N LEU A 261 -7.10 -3.75 4.52
CA LEU A 261 -5.73 -3.78 3.99
C LEU A 261 -4.91 -4.91 4.62
N ALA A 262 -4.92 -5.05 5.94
CA ALA A 262 -4.19 -6.11 6.65
C ALA A 262 -4.68 -7.51 6.27
N ARG A 263 -6.01 -7.69 6.19
CA ARG A 263 -6.64 -8.95 5.76
C ARG A 263 -6.26 -9.31 4.32
N ALA A 264 -6.32 -8.36 3.40
CA ALA A 264 -5.98 -8.58 2.00
C ALA A 264 -4.50 -8.92 1.81
N LEU A 265 -3.61 -8.25 2.55
CA LEU A 265 -2.17 -8.52 2.54
C LEU A 265 -1.88 -9.95 3.01
N LEU A 266 -2.45 -10.35 4.14
CA LEU A 266 -2.27 -11.69 4.69
C LEU A 266 -2.75 -12.77 3.71
N LEU A 267 -3.97 -12.64 3.18
CA LEU A 267 -4.53 -13.61 2.25
C LEU A 267 -3.74 -13.70 0.95
N THR A 268 -3.27 -12.57 0.43
CA THR A 268 -2.46 -12.55 -0.81
C THR A 268 -1.11 -13.21 -0.59
N LEU A 269 -0.46 -12.95 0.55
CA LEU A 269 0.77 -13.63 0.93
C LEU A 269 0.55 -15.14 1.07
N GLU A 270 -0.51 -15.57 1.77
CA GLU A 270 -0.78 -16.98 2.02
C GLU A 270 -1.20 -17.77 0.78
N ARG A 271 -2.06 -17.19 -0.06
CA ARG A 271 -2.71 -17.89 -1.18
C ARG A 271 -2.00 -17.70 -2.50
N SER A 272 -1.32 -16.57 -2.68
CA SER A 272 -0.64 -16.21 -3.94
C SER A 272 0.87 -16.19 -3.80
N LYS A 273 1.42 -16.27 -2.58
CA LYS A 273 2.85 -16.25 -2.29
C LYS A 273 3.55 -14.98 -2.80
N LEU A 274 2.80 -13.89 -2.87
CA LEU A 274 3.29 -12.59 -3.30
C LEU A 274 3.42 -11.68 -2.08
N GLN A 275 4.61 -11.12 -1.89
CA GLN A 275 4.84 -10.03 -0.96
C GLN A 275 4.40 -8.71 -1.59
N VAL A 276 3.50 -8.01 -0.90
CA VAL A 276 2.92 -6.73 -1.32
C VAL A 276 2.97 -5.79 -0.12
N GLU A 277 3.18 -4.50 -0.36
CA GLU A 277 3.12 -3.47 0.70
C GLU A 277 1.66 -3.02 0.95
N PRO A 278 1.35 -2.33 2.05
CA PRO A 278 -0.05 -1.98 2.36
C PRO A 278 -0.69 -1.03 1.34
N ALA A 279 0.06 -0.09 0.78
CA ALA A 279 -0.40 0.72 -0.35
C ALA A 279 -0.64 -0.11 -1.63
N GLY A 280 0.17 -1.15 -1.82
CA GLY A 280 0.12 -2.05 -2.96
C GLY A 280 -1.08 -2.99 -2.99
N ILE A 281 -1.81 -3.14 -1.88
CA ILE A 281 -2.88 -4.14 -1.74
C ILE A 281 -4.29 -3.55 -1.74
N ALA A 282 -4.44 -2.23 -1.77
CA ALA A 282 -5.74 -1.56 -1.66
C ALA A 282 -6.78 -2.06 -2.68
N ALA A 283 -6.38 -2.27 -3.93
CA ALA A 283 -7.25 -2.82 -4.97
C ALA A 283 -7.83 -4.20 -4.61
N VAL A 284 -7.01 -5.09 -4.04
CA VAL A 284 -7.45 -6.41 -3.60
C VAL A 284 -8.34 -6.30 -2.37
N ALA A 285 -8.02 -5.40 -1.44
CA ALA A 285 -8.86 -5.15 -0.26
C ALA A 285 -10.29 -4.74 -0.64
N ALA A 286 -10.45 -3.85 -1.63
CA ALA A 286 -11.78 -3.44 -2.09
C ALA A 286 -12.57 -4.60 -2.70
N ILE A 287 -11.91 -5.47 -3.48
CA ILE A 287 -12.53 -6.66 -4.05
C ILE A 287 -12.97 -7.64 -2.95
N LEU A 288 -12.17 -7.82 -1.89
CA LEU A 288 -12.51 -8.74 -0.80
C LEU A 288 -13.59 -8.21 0.14
N ASP A 289 -13.76 -6.90 0.21
CA ASP A 289 -14.79 -6.26 1.02
C ASP A 289 -16.17 -6.39 0.37
N ASP A 290 -16.25 -6.35 -0.96
CA ASP A 290 -17.50 -6.41 -1.72
C ASP A 290 -17.32 -7.08 -3.09
N PRO A 291 -17.09 -8.41 -3.14
CA PRO A 291 -16.77 -9.11 -4.38
C PRO A 291 -17.86 -9.00 -5.46
N GLU A 292 -19.12 -9.04 -5.04
CA GLU A 292 -20.28 -9.07 -5.94
C GLU A 292 -20.50 -7.76 -6.71
N ALA A 293 -19.92 -6.65 -6.24
CA ALA A 293 -20.03 -5.37 -6.92
C ALA A 293 -19.11 -5.22 -8.14
N PHE A 294 -18.21 -6.17 -8.39
CA PHE A 294 -17.27 -6.10 -9.51
C PHE A 294 -17.72 -6.99 -10.67
N GLU A 295 -17.87 -6.39 -11.85
CA GLU A 295 -18.18 -7.12 -13.08
C GLU A 295 -16.90 -7.77 -13.61
N GLY A 296 -16.85 -9.09 -13.60
CA GLY A 296 -15.68 -9.87 -14.01
C GLY A 296 -15.60 -10.15 -15.53
N PRO A 297 -14.42 -10.49 -16.07
CA PRO A 297 -13.14 -10.66 -15.37
C PRO A 297 -12.54 -9.35 -14.83
N VAL A 298 -11.92 -9.42 -13.64
CA VAL A 298 -11.37 -8.27 -12.92
C VAL A 298 -9.84 -8.34 -12.87
N VAL A 299 -9.17 -7.21 -13.10
CA VAL A 299 -7.72 -7.08 -12.89
C VAL A 299 -7.47 -6.14 -11.72
N ALA A 300 -6.79 -6.60 -10.66
CA ALA A 300 -6.38 -5.77 -9.53
C ALA A 300 -4.89 -5.42 -9.62
N SER A 301 -4.54 -4.15 -9.43
CA SER A 301 -3.13 -3.75 -9.36
C SER A 301 -2.49 -4.18 -8.04
N LEU A 302 -1.34 -4.83 -8.08
CA LEU A 302 -0.44 -4.96 -6.94
C LEU A 302 0.67 -3.92 -7.08
N SER A 303 0.42 -2.68 -6.65
CA SER A 303 1.23 -1.54 -7.10
C SER A 303 2.69 -1.52 -6.58
N GLY A 304 2.99 -2.23 -5.50
CA GLY A 304 4.34 -2.28 -4.93
C GLY A 304 4.51 -3.32 -3.82
N GLY A 305 5.77 -3.70 -3.55
CA GLY A 305 6.16 -4.74 -2.60
C GLY A 305 7.16 -4.31 -1.53
N ASN A 306 7.47 -3.01 -1.45
CA ASN A 306 8.53 -2.45 -0.59
C ASN A 306 8.04 -2.20 0.84
N ILE A 307 7.86 -3.29 1.59
CA ILE A 307 7.45 -3.26 2.98
C ILE A 307 8.64 -3.45 3.93
N ASP A 308 8.69 -2.64 4.99
CA ASP A 308 9.63 -2.83 6.09
C ASP A 308 9.29 -4.12 6.87
N PRO A 309 10.26 -4.99 7.22
CA PRO A 309 9.98 -6.25 7.92
C PRO A 309 9.25 -6.09 9.27
N LEU A 310 9.50 -5.02 10.03
CA LEU A 310 8.79 -4.76 11.30
C LEU A 310 7.36 -4.28 11.05
N LEU A 311 7.13 -3.51 9.98
CA LEU A 311 5.78 -3.20 9.54
C LEU A 311 5.06 -4.47 9.07
N LEU A 312 5.70 -5.31 8.25
CA LEU A 312 5.13 -6.59 7.80
C LEU A 312 4.71 -7.46 8.99
N ASN A 313 5.54 -7.60 10.02
CA ASN A 313 5.20 -8.36 11.21
C ASN A 313 3.91 -7.85 11.89
N ARG A 314 3.81 -6.53 12.09
CA ARG A 314 2.62 -5.90 12.67
C ARG A 314 1.37 -6.13 11.83
N VAL A 315 1.47 -5.94 10.51
CA VAL A 315 0.33 -6.14 9.60
C VAL A 315 -0.12 -7.60 9.56
N LEU A 316 0.82 -8.56 9.60
CA LEU A 316 0.48 -9.98 9.68
C LEU A 316 -0.25 -10.32 10.99
N ARG A 317 0.20 -9.77 12.13
CA ARG A 317 -0.50 -9.93 13.42
C ARG A 317 -1.92 -9.37 13.35
N THR A 318 -2.11 -8.15 12.83
CA THR A 318 -3.44 -7.56 12.63
C THR A 318 -4.30 -8.39 11.67
N GLY A 319 -3.72 -8.89 10.57
CA GLY A 319 -4.41 -9.78 9.63
C GLY A 319 -4.84 -11.11 10.28
N LEU A 320 -4.01 -11.69 11.14
CA LEU A 320 -4.34 -12.92 11.86
C LEU A 320 -5.47 -12.66 12.87
N ALA A 321 -5.39 -11.57 13.64
CA ALA A 321 -6.43 -11.19 14.60
C ALA A 321 -7.78 -10.93 13.92
N THR A 322 -7.80 -10.15 12.83
CA THR A 322 -9.01 -9.88 12.03
C THR A 322 -9.58 -11.12 11.32
N SER A 323 -8.82 -12.21 11.23
CA SER A 323 -9.30 -13.52 10.76
C SER A 323 -9.67 -14.49 11.89
N GLY A 324 -9.61 -14.02 13.15
CA GLY A 324 -9.85 -14.82 14.34
C GLY A 324 -8.78 -15.90 14.58
N ARG A 325 -7.59 -15.78 13.98
CA ARG A 325 -6.46 -16.71 14.08
C ARG A 325 -5.38 -16.28 15.08
N PHE A 326 -5.58 -15.14 15.71
CA PHE A 326 -4.77 -14.62 16.80
C PHE A 326 -5.72 -13.99 17.80
N LEU A 327 -5.49 -14.21 19.09
CA LEU A 327 -6.26 -13.63 20.18
C LEU A 327 -5.29 -13.05 21.20
N MET A 328 -5.49 -11.77 21.52
CA MET A 328 -4.89 -11.17 22.69
C MET A 328 -5.98 -10.96 23.72
N VAL A 329 -5.78 -11.47 24.94
CA VAL A 329 -6.78 -11.39 26.00
C VAL A 329 -6.12 -10.97 27.31
N GLN A 330 -6.69 -9.95 27.94
CA GLN A 330 -6.32 -9.50 29.26
C GLN A 330 -7.31 -10.07 30.27
N ILE A 331 -6.76 -10.75 31.27
CA ILE A 331 -7.51 -11.54 32.26
C ILE A 331 -7.08 -11.09 33.65
N ARG A 332 -8.04 -10.81 34.50
CA ARG A 332 -7.79 -10.50 35.90
C ARG A 332 -7.88 -11.75 36.75
N LEU A 333 -6.86 -11.97 37.56
CA LEU A 333 -6.74 -13.12 38.45
C LEU A 333 -6.61 -12.65 39.90
N ALA A 334 -7.06 -13.50 40.84
CA ALA A 334 -6.68 -13.37 42.23
C ALA A 334 -5.19 -13.74 42.39
N ASP A 335 -4.44 -12.95 43.14
CA ASP A 335 -3.03 -13.18 43.44
C ASP A 335 -2.87 -14.27 44.51
N GLN A 336 -3.00 -15.52 44.07
CA GLN A 336 -2.87 -16.71 44.91
C GLN A 336 -2.05 -17.81 44.21
N PRO A 337 -1.31 -18.64 44.98
CA PRO A 337 -0.56 -19.75 44.41
C PRO A 337 -1.41 -20.65 43.51
N GLY A 338 -0.94 -20.86 42.28
CA GLY A 338 -1.58 -21.74 41.30
C GLY A 338 -2.66 -21.09 40.43
N ALA A 339 -3.03 -19.82 40.64
CA ALA A 339 -4.03 -19.13 39.82
C ALA A 339 -3.62 -19.06 38.33
N LEU A 340 -2.38 -18.63 38.05
CA LEU A 340 -1.84 -18.62 36.69
C LEU A 340 -1.75 -20.03 36.09
N ALA A 341 -1.38 -21.03 36.88
CA ALA A 341 -1.29 -22.42 36.41
C ALA A 341 -2.66 -22.93 35.94
N LYS A 342 -3.74 -22.64 36.69
CA LYS A 342 -5.11 -22.99 36.30
C LYS A 342 -5.51 -22.31 34.98
N LEU A 343 -5.17 -21.04 34.80
CA LEU A 343 -5.46 -20.31 33.57
C LEU A 343 -4.72 -20.91 32.37
N VAL A 344 -3.42 -21.16 32.51
CA VAL A 344 -2.60 -21.75 31.45
C VAL A 344 -3.08 -23.17 31.11
N SER A 345 -3.42 -24.00 32.11
CA SER A 345 -4.01 -25.32 31.87
C SER A 345 -5.35 -25.24 31.15
N CYS A 346 -6.24 -24.32 31.56
CA CYS A 346 -7.53 -24.09 30.91
C CYS A 346 -7.38 -23.82 29.40
N VAL A 347 -6.44 -22.95 29.02
CA VAL A 347 -6.15 -22.65 27.61
C VAL A 347 -5.46 -23.82 26.90
N GLY A 348 -4.53 -24.50 27.59
CA GLY A 348 -3.81 -25.66 27.07
C GLY A 348 -4.72 -26.85 26.74
N ASP A 349 -5.73 -27.12 27.58
CA ASP A 349 -6.71 -28.20 27.38
C ASP A 349 -7.57 -28.00 26.12
N MET A 350 -7.61 -26.78 25.59
CA MET A 350 -8.29 -26.47 24.32
C MET A 350 -7.41 -26.70 23.08
N GLY A 351 -6.16 -27.13 23.27
CA GLY A 351 -5.20 -27.31 22.19
C GLY A 351 -4.74 -25.98 21.58
N THR A 352 -4.75 -24.91 22.38
CA THR A 352 -4.32 -23.57 21.95
C THR A 352 -2.86 -23.37 22.27
N ASN A 353 -2.09 -22.86 21.31
CA ASN A 353 -0.70 -22.50 21.54
C ASN A 353 -0.61 -21.11 22.19
N ILE A 354 0.15 -21.00 23.28
CA ILE A 354 0.39 -19.74 23.99
C ILE A 354 1.71 -19.17 23.50
N ILE A 355 1.67 -18.02 22.85
CA ILE A 355 2.86 -17.33 22.34
C ILE A 355 3.56 -16.58 23.46
N GLN A 356 2.78 -15.85 24.26
CA GLN A 356 3.30 -15.00 25.32
C GLN A 356 2.34 -14.98 26.51
N VAL A 357 2.92 -14.95 27.70
CA VAL A 357 2.25 -14.69 28.96
C VAL A 357 2.94 -13.50 29.61
N SER A 358 2.19 -12.42 29.84
CA SER A 358 2.64 -11.29 30.66
C SER A 358 1.84 -11.29 31.95
N HIS A 359 2.52 -11.21 33.10
CA HIS A 359 1.91 -11.24 34.42
C HIS A 359 2.40 -10.01 35.19
N THR A 360 1.50 -9.10 35.54
CA THR A 360 1.86 -7.80 36.11
C THR A 360 1.02 -7.40 37.31
N HIS A 361 1.70 -7.01 38.38
CA HIS A 361 1.12 -6.38 39.57
C HIS A 361 1.16 -4.84 39.48
N MET A 362 1.71 -4.30 38.39
CA MET A 362 2.07 -2.88 38.27
C MET A 362 0.95 -2.04 37.64
N ASN A 363 -0.29 -2.54 37.60
CA ASN A 363 -1.44 -1.77 37.14
C ASN A 363 -2.11 -1.07 38.34
N PRO A 364 -2.14 0.28 38.40
CA PRO A 364 -2.75 1.03 39.51
C PRO A 364 -4.25 0.77 39.73
N ALA A 365 -4.93 0.18 38.74
CA ALA A 365 -6.34 -0.20 38.83
C ALA A 365 -6.58 -1.56 39.52
N LEU A 366 -5.52 -2.26 39.93
CA LEU A 366 -5.62 -3.56 40.62
C LEU A 366 -5.85 -3.38 42.12
N ALA A 367 -6.71 -4.22 42.69
CA ALA A 367 -6.67 -4.43 44.13
C ALA A 367 -5.35 -5.11 44.54
N ILE A 368 -4.93 -4.95 45.80
CA ILE A 368 -3.67 -5.53 46.33
C ILE A 368 -3.60 -7.05 46.14
N SER A 369 -4.76 -7.72 46.09
CA SER A 369 -4.89 -9.18 45.90
C SER A 369 -5.19 -9.59 44.45
N GLU A 370 -4.96 -8.72 43.48
CA GLU A 370 -5.24 -8.97 42.08
C GLU A 370 -3.97 -8.84 41.22
N VAL A 371 -3.99 -9.55 40.10
CA VAL A 371 -2.95 -9.48 39.10
C VAL A 371 -3.58 -9.53 37.71
N ASP A 372 -3.04 -8.76 36.78
CA ASP A 372 -3.43 -8.83 35.38
C ASP A 372 -2.51 -9.81 34.63
N VAL A 373 -3.12 -10.70 33.87
CA VAL A 373 -2.46 -11.61 32.93
C VAL A 373 -2.89 -11.28 31.52
N GLU A 374 -1.91 -11.00 30.67
CA GLU A 374 -2.13 -10.86 29.24
C GLU A 374 -1.62 -12.12 28.54
N LEU A 375 -2.48 -12.73 27.75
CA LEU A 375 -2.16 -13.90 26.94
C LEU A 375 -2.20 -13.54 25.45
N GLU A 376 -1.14 -13.88 24.73
CA GLU A 376 -1.15 -13.93 23.26
C GLU A 376 -1.31 -15.39 22.81
N LEU A 377 -2.37 -15.67 22.06
CA LEU A 377 -2.80 -17.03 21.70
C LEU A 377 -2.93 -17.22 20.19
N GLU A 378 -2.48 -18.37 19.68
CA GLU A 378 -2.76 -18.80 18.30
C GLU A 378 -4.09 -19.55 18.24
N THR A 379 -5.03 -19.01 17.49
CA THR A 379 -6.38 -19.58 17.36
C THR A 379 -6.62 -20.11 15.94
N ARG A 380 -7.67 -20.91 15.77
CA ARG A 380 -7.98 -21.60 14.49
C ARG A 380 -9.08 -20.90 13.69
N GLY A 381 -9.38 -19.66 14.00
CA GLY A 381 -10.53 -18.90 13.49
C GLY A 381 -11.47 -18.47 14.60
N PHE A 382 -12.48 -17.69 14.23
CA PHE A 382 -13.43 -17.09 15.17
C PHE A 382 -14.11 -18.11 16.10
N GLU A 383 -14.53 -19.26 15.58
CA GLU A 383 -15.18 -20.27 16.42
C GLU A 383 -14.27 -20.77 17.56
N HIS A 384 -13.00 -21.06 17.26
CA HIS A 384 -12.04 -21.49 18.28
C HIS A 384 -11.75 -20.38 19.29
N ARG A 385 -11.61 -19.13 18.81
CA ARG A 385 -11.44 -17.95 19.67
C ARG A 385 -12.60 -17.81 20.65
N GLU A 386 -13.84 -17.90 20.18
CA GLU A 386 -15.03 -17.77 21.03
C GLU A 386 -15.14 -18.94 22.03
N GLN A 387 -14.79 -20.16 21.60
CA GLN A 387 -14.69 -21.30 22.52
C GLN A 387 -13.71 -21.01 23.67
N ILE A 388 -12.53 -20.45 23.36
CA ILE A 388 -11.51 -20.10 24.37
C ILE A 388 -12.03 -19.06 25.35
N LEU A 389 -12.61 -17.97 24.85
CA LEU A 389 -13.15 -16.91 25.69
C LEU A 389 -14.25 -17.45 26.62
N ASN A 390 -15.19 -18.24 26.08
CA ASN A 390 -16.26 -18.84 26.86
C ASN A 390 -15.73 -19.80 27.93
N GLN A 391 -14.70 -20.58 27.64
CA GLN A 391 -14.09 -21.50 28.61
C GLN A 391 -13.36 -20.75 29.73
N ILE A 392 -12.63 -19.67 29.40
CA ILE A 392 -11.98 -18.80 30.39
C ILE A 392 -13.03 -18.23 31.36
N ILE A 393 -14.12 -17.69 30.82
CA ILE A 393 -15.23 -17.16 31.63
C ILE A 393 -15.90 -18.26 32.46
N ALA A 394 -16.12 -19.45 31.89
CA ALA A 394 -16.74 -20.58 32.59
C ALA A 394 -15.90 -21.10 33.76
N GLN A 395 -14.57 -20.95 33.71
CA GLN A 395 -13.67 -21.27 34.82
C GLN A 395 -13.61 -20.17 35.91
N GLY A 396 -14.40 -19.11 35.76
CA GLY A 396 -14.51 -18.03 36.73
C GLY A 396 -13.43 -16.95 36.61
N PHE A 397 -12.70 -16.91 35.49
CA PHE A 397 -11.76 -15.84 35.21
C PHE A 397 -12.47 -14.61 34.62
N GLU A 398 -12.06 -13.43 35.05
CA GLU A 398 -12.59 -12.16 34.53
C GLU A 398 -11.80 -11.75 33.28
N VAL A 399 -12.49 -11.67 32.14
CA VAL A 399 -11.91 -11.11 30.90
C VAL A 399 -12.11 -9.60 30.92
N VAL A 400 -11.01 -8.85 31.02
CA VAL A 400 -11.01 -7.39 31.07
C VAL A 400 -11.17 -6.81 29.67
N THR A 401 -10.32 -7.24 28.74
CA THR A 401 -10.37 -6.86 27.32
C THR A 401 -9.87 -8.00 26.44
N HIS A 402 -10.26 -7.98 25.17
CA HIS A 402 -9.71 -8.88 24.16
C HIS A 402 -9.77 -8.23 22.78
N TYR A 403 -8.85 -8.59 21.88
CA TYR A 403 -8.84 -8.14 20.48
C TYR A 403 -8.48 -9.25 19.52
#